data_AF-A0A6S7FLD8-F1
#
_entry.id   AF-A0A6S7FLD8-F1
#
_cell.length_a   1.000
_cell.length_b   1.000
_cell.length_c   1.000
_cell.angle_alpha   90.00
_cell.angle_beta   90.00
_cell.angle_gamma   90.00
#
_symmetry.space_group_name_H-M   'P 1'
#
loop_
_entity.id
_entity.type
_entity.pdbx_description
1 polymer ?
#
loop_
_entity_poly.entity_id
_entity_poly.type
_entity_poly.pdbx_seq_one_letter_code
_entity_poly.pdbx_strand_id
1 'polypeptide(L)'
;MTRLTNFVVISFAVLDSEADMMSSKGQESYDLLQQSCSSLLKQVNKLLEAKKLTVNGKDIPVDIYLGGDYKFLLLILGMKSATSDYACIWCKIFKLDRYDMSKPIDYYWQAKLARTFEEMREQAKSCKFSCEHRPLINIALENVVLDELHLMLRITDKLTDNLVRDAIEWDRKDNLNKPPNQRTAKHVDDLVGAINRCGVTFNIWEKMDADGRGSGISDFTSLMGSDKRLLLNKLPKKLGAVTRPEISETVVKIWKEFTELYVLLGTENPSSGDITKYFQKATSWIRLLLTLSGKAMGCESGRVTPYMHAMVYHVPRFMEKGKGVRNSLDKILINQDSTFLSITMIYSKLSGIFAFLLSFEKLNDVCRRVRLHRSNKCDAAKDVLLVGKRMEHLADCERGVREYKKQYLDYWEESIKESRAKRHRACMQPAEVGHLGFEMLSNFTVDEIKLRLKHLRVQTRYRCKKKLKELLVNTLQDKENAML
;
A
#
# COMPACT_ATOMS: atom_id res chain seq x y z
N MET A 1 -3.97 -16.42 15.48
CA MET A 1 -4.46 -15.07 15.13
C MET A 1 -3.32 -14.06 15.25
N THR A 2 -2.58 -13.86 14.16
CA THR A 2 -1.56 -12.81 14.05
C THR A 2 -2.25 -11.51 13.65
N ARG A 3 -2.30 -10.54 14.57
CA ARG A 3 -2.78 -9.18 14.28
C ARG A 3 -1.89 -8.56 13.19
N LEU A 4 -2.43 -8.41 11.99
CA LEU A 4 -1.86 -7.63 10.90
C LEU A 4 -1.80 -6.16 11.33
N THR A 5 -0.65 -5.71 11.81
CA THR A 5 -0.37 -4.28 11.99
C THR A 5 0.13 -3.73 10.65
N ASN A 6 -0.70 -2.93 9.99
CA ASN A 6 -0.29 -2.15 8.83
C ASN A 6 0.75 -1.10 9.28
N PHE A 7 1.91 -1.06 8.62
CA PHE A 7 2.90 -0.01 8.81
C PHE A 7 2.85 0.90 7.61
N VAL A 8 2.68 2.19 7.85
CA VAL A 8 2.90 3.22 6.83
C VAL A 8 4.28 3.78 7.13
N VAL A 9 5.27 3.41 6.31
CA VAL A 9 6.59 4.03 6.34
C VAL A 9 6.57 5.10 5.27
N ILE A 10 6.50 6.36 5.69
CA ILE A 10 6.70 7.48 4.76
C ILE A 10 8.18 7.85 4.86
N SER A 11 8.92 7.51 3.81
CA SER A 11 10.34 7.82 3.73
C SER A 11 10.49 9.16 3.00
N PHE A 12 11.12 10.10 3.68
CA PHE A 12 11.53 11.37 3.11
C PHE A 12 13.06 11.37 3.13
N ALA A 13 13.67 11.51 1.96
CA ALA A 13 15.11 11.70 1.84
C ALA A 13 15.37 13.18 1.56
N VAL A 14 15.71 13.92 2.62
CA VAL A 14 16.37 15.23 2.51
C VAL A 14 17.67 15.09 3.28
N LEU A 15 18.79 15.13 2.56
CA LEU A 15 20.12 15.07 3.15
C LEU A 15 20.48 16.47 3.64
N ASP A 16 20.31 16.71 4.93
CA ASP A 16 21.19 17.64 5.66
C ASP A 16 21.42 17.11 7.07
N SER A 17 22.65 17.30 7.54
CA SER A 17 23.16 16.82 8.82
C SER A 17 22.58 17.65 9.95
N GLU A 18 21.38 17.33 10.43
CA GLU A 18 21.04 17.37 11.85
C GLU A 18 19.59 16.92 12.10
N ALA A 19 19.39 16.42 13.32
CA ALA A 19 18.31 15.56 13.77
C ALA A 19 16.88 16.09 13.52
N ASP A 20 16.03 15.25 12.91
CA ASP A 20 14.80 14.74 13.54
C ASP A 20 14.10 13.72 12.61
N MET A 21 13.73 12.55 13.14
CA MET A 21 13.03 11.51 12.39
C MET A 21 11.74 11.07 13.09
N MET A 22 10.63 11.20 12.37
CA MET A 22 9.29 10.86 12.85
C MET A 22 8.88 9.45 12.40
N SER A 23 8.25 8.70 13.31
CA SER A 23 7.52 7.48 12.99
C SER A 23 6.21 7.45 13.76
N SER A 24 5.10 7.29 13.06
CA SER A 24 3.80 7.06 13.68
C SER A 24 3.39 5.58 13.60
N LYS A 25 2.71 5.11 14.64
CA LYS A 25 1.96 3.85 14.63
C LYS A 25 0.48 4.19 14.61
N GLY A 26 -0.27 3.70 13.63
CA GLY A 26 -1.72 3.85 13.61
C GLY A 26 -2.33 3.38 12.29
N GLN A 27 -3.66 3.45 12.23
CA GLN A 27 -4.42 3.22 11.01
C GLN A 27 -4.08 4.33 10.00
N GLU A 28 -3.93 3.97 8.73
CA GLU A 28 -3.67 4.91 7.64
C GLU A 28 -4.89 5.84 7.49
N SER A 29 -4.86 7.00 8.15
CA SER A 29 -5.90 8.02 8.15
C SER A 29 -5.31 9.41 7.88
N TYR A 30 -6.14 10.28 7.31
CA TYR A 30 -5.75 11.64 6.96
C TYR A 30 -5.27 12.42 8.18
N ASP A 31 -6.05 12.40 9.28
CA ASP A 31 -5.73 13.14 10.50
C ASP A 31 -4.42 12.68 11.13
N LEU A 32 -4.17 11.37 11.13
CA LEU A 32 -2.93 10.83 11.69
C LEU A 32 -1.72 11.28 10.87
N LEU A 33 -1.83 11.28 9.54
CA LEU A 33 -0.77 11.78 8.66
C LEU A 33 -0.54 13.28 8.85
N GLN A 34 -1.63 14.06 8.89
CA GLN A 34 -1.58 15.50 9.10
C GLN A 34 -0.87 15.85 10.41
N GLN A 35 -1.24 15.19 11.51
CA GLN A 35 -0.68 15.45 12.83
C GLN A 35 0.76 14.94 12.94
N SER A 36 0.98 13.66 12.61
CA SER A 36 2.27 12.99 12.82
C SER A 36 3.37 13.49 11.90
N CYS A 37 3.03 13.94 10.70
CA CYS A 37 3.98 14.44 9.71
C CYS A 37 3.88 15.96 9.53
N SER A 38 3.25 16.69 10.46
CA SER A 38 2.97 18.12 10.31
C SER A 38 4.21 18.98 10.03
N SER A 39 5.31 18.76 10.75
CA SER A 39 6.59 19.47 10.55
C SER A 39 7.15 19.22 9.15
N LEU A 40 7.12 17.97 8.72
CA LEU A 40 7.65 17.50 7.46
C LEU A 40 6.82 17.97 6.26
N LEU A 41 5.50 17.89 6.36
CA LEU A 41 4.57 18.42 5.35
C LEU A 41 4.76 19.94 5.18
N LYS A 42 4.99 20.68 6.27
CA LYS A 42 5.34 22.12 6.19
C LYS A 42 6.65 22.36 5.44
N GLN A 43 7.69 21.55 5.68
CA GLN A 43 8.97 21.66 4.96
C GLN A 43 8.81 21.33 3.47
N VAL A 44 8.10 20.26 3.14
CA VAL A 44 7.81 19.88 1.73
C VAL A 44 7.04 20.99 1.02
N ASN A 45 6.04 21.57 1.66
CA ASN A 45 5.26 22.68 1.07
C ASN A 45 6.11 23.94 0.86
N LYS A 46 7.01 24.29 1.78
CA LYS A 46 7.98 25.37 1.58
C LYS A 46 8.90 25.10 0.39
N LEU A 47 9.35 23.85 0.22
CA LEU A 47 10.19 23.47 -0.91
C LEU A 47 9.44 23.56 -2.24
N LEU A 48 8.16 23.15 -2.27
CA LEU A 48 7.27 23.29 -3.43
C LEU A 48 7.01 24.75 -3.81
N GLU A 49 6.89 25.64 -2.82
CA GLU A 49 6.75 27.08 -3.03
C GLU A 49 8.06 27.69 -3.55
N ALA A 50 9.20 27.31 -2.97
CA ALA A 50 10.51 27.83 -3.35
C ALA A 50 11.00 27.31 -4.71
N LYS A 51 10.65 26.07 -5.08
CA LYS A 51 11.13 25.34 -6.28
C LYS A 51 12.66 25.35 -6.44
N LYS A 52 13.38 25.51 -5.33
CA LYS A 52 14.84 25.56 -5.28
C LYS A 52 15.35 25.03 -3.94
N LEU A 53 16.56 24.51 -3.95
CA LEU A 53 17.26 24.00 -2.78
C LEU A 53 18.64 24.67 -2.71
N THR A 54 18.98 25.23 -1.55
CA THR A 54 20.27 25.91 -1.35
C THR A 54 21.28 24.90 -0.81
N VAL A 55 22.36 24.64 -1.56
CA VAL A 55 23.47 23.78 -1.14
C VAL A 55 24.75 24.61 -1.20
N ASN A 56 25.50 24.70 -0.09
CA ASN A 56 26.76 25.46 -0.01
C ASN A 56 26.62 26.91 -0.49
N GLY A 57 25.52 27.57 -0.13
CA GLY A 57 25.23 28.96 -0.54
C GLY A 57 24.82 29.13 -2.01
N LYS A 58 24.65 28.04 -2.77
CA LYS A 58 24.17 28.06 -4.16
C LYS A 58 22.74 27.54 -4.25
N ASP A 59 21.88 28.34 -4.85
CA ASP A 59 20.51 27.95 -5.17
C ASP A 59 20.47 27.02 -6.39
N ILE A 60 19.87 25.85 -6.21
CA ILE A 60 19.68 24.84 -7.25
C ILE A 60 18.18 24.71 -7.52
N PRO A 61 17.70 24.94 -8.75
CA PRO A 61 16.30 24.71 -9.08
C PRO A 61 15.97 23.22 -8.99
N VAL A 62 14.79 22.91 -8.43
CA VAL A 62 14.32 21.54 -8.27
C VAL A 62 12.92 21.36 -8.82
N ASP A 63 12.73 20.26 -9.55
CA ASP A 63 11.40 19.77 -9.92
C ASP A 63 10.98 18.67 -8.95
N ILE A 64 9.78 18.81 -8.39
CA ILE A 64 9.28 17.93 -7.34
C ILE A 64 8.08 17.17 -7.87
N TYR A 65 8.10 15.85 -7.64
CA TYR A 65 7.07 14.92 -8.05
C TYR A 65 6.60 14.08 -6.85
N LEU A 66 5.32 13.74 -6.85
CA LEU A 66 4.70 12.89 -5.84
C LEU A 66 4.31 11.56 -6.49
N GLY A 67 4.91 10.48 -6.00
CA GLY A 67 4.58 9.12 -6.41
C GLY A 67 4.06 8.30 -5.24
N GLY A 68 3.33 7.23 -5.55
CA GLY A 68 2.88 6.28 -4.56
C GLY A 68 1.69 5.47 -5.05
N ASP A 69 1.28 4.50 -4.25
CA ASP A 69 0.06 3.77 -4.51
C ASP A 69 -1.15 4.72 -4.49
N TYR A 70 -2.19 4.39 -5.26
CA TYR A 70 -3.32 5.28 -5.44
C TYR A 70 -4.08 5.59 -4.15
N LYS A 71 -4.08 4.68 -3.17
CA LYS A 71 -4.75 4.92 -1.89
C LYS A 71 -3.99 5.98 -1.10
N PHE A 72 -2.67 5.88 -1.04
CA PHE A 72 -1.80 6.88 -0.43
C PHE A 72 -1.93 8.24 -1.13
N LEU A 73 -1.94 8.26 -2.47
CA LEU A 73 -2.10 9.50 -3.24
C LEU A 73 -3.44 10.18 -2.95
N LEU A 74 -4.55 9.43 -2.96
CA LEU A 74 -5.86 9.96 -2.58
C LEU A 74 -5.85 10.53 -1.16
N LEU A 75 -5.22 9.81 -0.23
CA LEU A 75 -5.16 10.23 1.17
C LEU A 75 -4.37 11.52 1.37
N ILE A 76 -3.17 11.63 0.79
CA ILE A 76 -2.36 12.86 0.84
C ILE A 76 -3.06 14.03 0.17
N LEU A 77 -3.84 13.77 -0.88
CA LEU A 77 -4.62 14.79 -1.57
C LEU A 77 -5.97 15.09 -0.90
N GLY A 78 -6.28 14.46 0.24
CA GLY A 78 -7.51 14.70 0.98
C GLY A 78 -8.77 14.21 0.25
N MET A 79 -8.64 13.20 -0.61
CA MET A 79 -9.74 12.62 -1.38
C MET A 79 -10.30 11.36 -0.73
N LYS A 80 -11.58 11.07 -1.00
CA LYS A 80 -12.22 9.80 -0.66
C LYS A 80 -11.56 8.63 -1.39
N SER A 81 -11.89 7.42 -0.96
CA SER A 81 -11.33 6.17 -1.50
C SER A 81 -11.50 6.01 -3.02
N ALA A 82 -10.73 5.07 -3.59
CA ALA A 82 -10.77 4.74 -5.02
C ALA A 82 -12.14 4.21 -5.51
N THR A 83 -13.03 3.81 -4.60
CA THR A 83 -14.39 3.36 -4.90
C THR A 83 -15.40 4.51 -4.98
N SER A 84 -14.98 5.73 -4.64
CA SER A 84 -15.83 6.91 -4.72
C SER A 84 -16.20 7.28 -6.16
N ASP A 85 -17.30 8.02 -6.27
CA ASP A 85 -17.89 8.41 -7.53
C ASP A 85 -16.95 9.27 -8.39
N TYR A 86 -16.13 10.10 -7.77
CA TYR A 86 -15.20 11.01 -8.44
C TYR A 86 -13.76 10.73 -8.04
N ALA A 87 -13.38 9.45 -7.98
CA ALA A 87 -12.07 9.02 -7.49
C ALA A 87 -10.87 9.38 -8.38
N CYS A 88 -11.04 9.97 -9.57
CA CYS A 88 -9.90 10.35 -10.41
C CYS A 88 -9.17 11.56 -9.80
N ILE A 89 -7.85 11.43 -9.62
CA ILE A 89 -7.00 12.49 -9.03
C ILE A 89 -6.88 13.71 -9.95
N TRP A 90 -6.88 13.50 -11.26
CA TRP A 90 -6.55 14.56 -12.23
C TRP A 90 -7.78 15.22 -12.85
N CYS A 91 -8.93 14.55 -12.86
CA CYS A 91 -10.17 15.10 -13.44
C CYS A 91 -11.43 14.77 -12.62
N LYS A 92 -12.52 15.47 -12.92
CA LYS A 92 -13.82 15.38 -12.24
C LYS A 92 -14.76 14.33 -12.89
N ILE A 93 -14.22 13.29 -13.52
CA ILE A 93 -15.04 12.24 -14.17
C ILE A 93 -15.84 11.43 -13.14
N PHE A 94 -17.12 11.19 -13.44
CA PHE A 94 -17.97 10.30 -12.65
C PHE A 94 -17.67 8.83 -12.97
N LYS A 95 -17.76 7.96 -11.96
CA LYS A 95 -17.32 6.55 -12.07
C LYS A 95 -18.01 5.79 -13.20
N LEU A 96 -19.28 6.11 -13.49
CA LEU A 96 -20.05 5.44 -14.53
C LEU A 96 -19.73 5.94 -15.94
N ASP A 97 -18.98 7.02 -16.10
CA ASP A 97 -18.60 7.57 -17.41
C ASP A 97 -17.19 7.13 -17.84
N ARG A 98 -16.45 6.43 -16.97
CA ARG A 98 -15.06 6.00 -17.25
C ARG A 98 -14.93 5.05 -18.44
N TYR A 99 -16.00 4.40 -18.84
CA TYR A 99 -16.01 3.50 -20.00
C TYR A 99 -15.95 4.23 -21.35
N ASP A 100 -16.25 5.53 -21.37
CA ASP A 100 -16.30 6.28 -22.62
C ASP A 100 -14.89 6.52 -23.18
N MET A 101 -14.53 5.71 -24.16
CA MET A 101 -13.28 5.76 -24.89
C MET A 101 -13.36 6.64 -26.16
N SER A 102 -14.41 7.45 -26.34
CA SER A 102 -14.58 8.32 -27.52
C SER A 102 -13.77 9.62 -27.44
N LYS A 103 -13.25 9.95 -26.26
CA LYS A 103 -12.65 11.26 -26.02
C LYS A 103 -11.22 11.35 -26.58
N PRO A 104 -10.81 12.51 -27.09
CA PRO A 104 -9.41 12.73 -27.49
C PRO A 104 -8.47 12.73 -26.28
N ILE A 105 -7.18 12.54 -26.53
CA ILE A 105 -6.12 12.38 -25.52
C ILE A 105 -6.12 13.48 -24.44
N ASP A 106 -6.36 14.74 -24.82
CA ASP A 106 -6.31 15.89 -23.90
C ASP A 106 -7.66 16.27 -23.29
N TYR A 107 -8.73 15.51 -23.56
CA TYR A 107 -10.10 15.88 -23.16
C TYR A 107 -10.23 16.16 -21.65
N TYR A 108 -9.71 15.26 -20.81
CA TYR A 108 -9.82 15.37 -19.36
C TYR A 108 -8.84 16.37 -18.72
N TRP A 109 -7.96 16.99 -19.52
CA TRP A 109 -7.04 18.05 -19.10
C TRP A 109 -7.58 19.45 -19.39
N GLN A 110 -8.76 19.56 -20.00
CA GLN A 110 -9.44 20.85 -20.21
C GLN A 110 -9.89 21.45 -18.88
N ALA A 111 -9.80 22.78 -18.73
CA ALA A 111 -10.01 23.49 -17.45
C ALA A 111 -11.33 23.15 -16.73
N LYS A 112 -12.43 22.89 -17.46
CA LYS A 112 -13.71 22.53 -16.85
C LYS A 112 -13.72 21.14 -16.21
N LEU A 113 -12.89 20.23 -16.70
CA LEU A 113 -12.85 18.81 -16.31
C LEU A 113 -11.65 18.49 -15.42
N ALA A 114 -10.50 19.07 -15.71
CA ALA A 114 -9.30 18.95 -14.90
C ALA A 114 -9.57 19.47 -13.49
N ARG A 115 -8.90 18.88 -12.51
CA ARG A 115 -8.85 19.40 -11.15
C ARG A 115 -7.71 20.40 -11.04
N THR A 116 -7.87 21.37 -10.15
CA THR A 116 -6.76 22.19 -9.66
C THR A 116 -6.66 22.06 -8.15
N PHE A 117 -5.50 22.40 -7.62
CA PHE A 117 -5.27 22.37 -6.18
C PHE A 117 -6.21 23.32 -5.43
N GLU A 118 -6.42 24.52 -5.97
CA GLU A 118 -7.31 25.55 -5.43
C GLU A 118 -8.76 25.07 -5.43
N GLU A 119 -9.22 24.46 -6.52
CA GLU A 119 -10.56 23.88 -6.61
C GLU A 119 -10.75 22.75 -5.60
N MET A 120 -9.76 21.87 -5.43
CA MET A 120 -9.84 20.77 -4.47
C MET A 120 -9.98 21.29 -3.04
N ARG A 121 -9.25 22.35 -2.67
CA ARG A 121 -9.38 23.00 -1.35
C ARG A 121 -10.77 23.59 -1.12
N GLU A 122 -11.38 24.16 -2.14
CA GLU A 122 -12.73 24.72 -2.04
C GLU A 122 -13.78 23.61 -1.94
N GLN A 123 -13.66 22.59 -2.79
CA GLN A 123 -14.57 21.44 -2.83
C GLN A 123 -14.56 20.64 -1.53
N ALA A 124 -13.40 20.54 -0.86
CA ALA A 124 -13.29 19.90 0.45
C ALA A 124 -14.18 20.53 1.52
N LYS A 125 -14.48 21.84 1.45
CA LYS A 125 -15.37 22.50 2.42
C LYS A 125 -16.81 21.99 2.35
N SER A 126 -17.21 21.44 1.21
CA SER A 126 -18.58 20.96 0.94
C SER A 126 -18.62 19.49 0.53
N CYS A 127 -17.52 18.75 0.72
CA CYS A 127 -17.38 17.36 0.34
C CYS A 127 -17.72 17.04 -1.13
N LYS A 128 -17.52 17.99 -2.05
CA LYS A 128 -17.88 17.86 -3.46
C LYS A 128 -16.81 17.12 -4.26
N PHE A 129 -17.25 16.41 -5.30
CA PHE A 129 -16.36 15.66 -6.21
C PHE A 129 -15.36 14.77 -5.46
N SER A 130 -15.79 14.14 -4.36
CA SER A 130 -14.95 13.25 -3.55
C SER A 130 -13.72 13.91 -2.89
N CYS A 131 -13.63 15.24 -2.85
CA CYS A 131 -12.69 15.97 -2.00
C CYS A 131 -13.27 16.01 -0.59
N GLU A 132 -12.61 15.40 0.40
CA GLU A 132 -13.10 15.29 1.78
C GLU A 132 -12.31 16.19 2.74
N HIS A 133 -11.01 16.32 2.50
CA HIS A 133 -10.10 17.17 3.24
C HIS A 133 -9.28 18.02 2.30
N ARG A 134 -8.62 19.06 2.84
CA ARG A 134 -7.63 19.82 2.05
C ARG A 134 -6.44 18.91 1.74
N PRO A 135 -5.80 19.01 0.57
CA PRO A 135 -4.57 18.28 0.35
C PRO A 135 -3.49 18.67 1.37
N LEU A 136 -2.71 17.70 1.82
CA LEU A 136 -1.60 17.89 2.75
C LEU A 136 -0.34 18.42 2.07
N ILE A 137 -0.21 18.18 0.76
CA ILE A 137 0.92 18.60 -0.07
C ILE A 137 0.41 19.49 -1.22
N ASN A 138 1.00 20.67 -1.36
CA ASN A 138 0.65 21.71 -2.34
C ASN A 138 1.32 21.48 -3.70
N ILE A 139 1.22 20.25 -4.21
CA ILE A 139 1.84 19.86 -5.47
C ILE A 139 0.87 20.03 -6.64
N ALA A 140 1.38 20.52 -7.78
CA ALA A 140 0.62 20.57 -9.02
C ALA A 140 0.23 19.14 -9.44
N LEU A 141 -1.03 18.92 -9.83
CA LEU A 141 -1.55 17.56 -10.06
C LEU A 141 -0.88 16.84 -11.24
N GLU A 142 -0.39 17.60 -12.20
CA GLU A 142 0.52 17.17 -13.27
C GLU A 142 1.85 16.57 -12.79
N ASN A 143 2.28 16.87 -11.57
CA ASN A 143 3.47 16.29 -10.93
C ASN A 143 3.12 15.12 -9.98
N VAL A 144 1.83 14.76 -9.88
CA VAL A 144 1.39 13.55 -9.19
C VAL A 144 1.42 12.40 -10.19
N VAL A 145 2.37 11.49 -10.02
CA VAL A 145 2.65 10.41 -10.95
C VAL A 145 2.05 9.11 -10.43
N LEU A 146 1.31 8.43 -11.30
CA LEU A 146 0.75 7.12 -10.99
C LEU A 146 1.84 6.05 -10.94
N ASP A 147 1.81 5.23 -9.90
CA ASP A 147 2.72 4.10 -9.75
C ASP A 147 2.43 2.99 -10.80
N GLU A 148 3.42 2.70 -11.63
CA GLU A 148 3.34 1.73 -12.73
C GLU A 148 3.13 0.29 -12.21
N LEU A 149 3.81 -0.08 -11.11
CA LEU A 149 3.68 -1.40 -10.51
C LEU A 149 2.24 -1.60 -10.03
N HIS A 150 1.69 -0.66 -9.27
CA HIS A 150 0.33 -0.71 -8.76
C HIS A 150 -0.72 -0.68 -9.87
N LEU A 151 -0.48 0.05 -10.96
CA LEU A 151 -1.32 -0.02 -12.16
C LEU A 151 -1.37 -1.46 -12.70
N MET A 152 -0.23 -2.12 -12.87
CA MET A 152 -0.17 -3.52 -13.30
C MET A 152 -0.86 -4.45 -12.30
N LEU A 153 -0.59 -4.29 -11.00
CA LEU A 153 -1.16 -5.11 -9.95
C LEU A 153 -2.69 -5.06 -9.98
N ARG A 154 -3.26 -3.86 -10.08
CA ARG A 154 -4.71 -3.63 -9.97
C ARG A 154 -5.47 -4.00 -11.23
N ILE A 155 -4.89 -3.81 -12.42
CA ILE A 155 -5.52 -4.25 -13.66
C ILE A 155 -5.47 -5.78 -13.74
N THR A 156 -4.35 -6.41 -13.39
CA THR A 156 -4.24 -7.89 -13.38
C THR A 156 -5.21 -8.52 -12.38
N ASP A 157 -5.42 -7.90 -11.21
CA ASP A 157 -6.46 -8.33 -10.26
C ASP A 157 -7.85 -8.33 -10.91
N LYS A 158 -8.17 -7.30 -11.70
CA LYS A 158 -9.47 -7.22 -12.39
C LYS A 158 -9.61 -8.25 -13.49
N LEU A 159 -8.56 -8.49 -14.27
CA LEU A 159 -8.57 -9.54 -15.28
C LEU A 159 -8.73 -10.93 -14.65
N THR A 160 -8.08 -11.18 -13.51
CA THR A 160 -8.20 -12.44 -12.78
C THR A 160 -9.59 -12.61 -12.17
N ASP A 161 -10.12 -11.58 -11.51
CA ASP A 161 -11.49 -11.57 -10.96
C ASP A 161 -12.54 -11.84 -12.06
N ASN A 162 -12.33 -11.31 -13.27
CA ASN A 162 -13.23 -11.58 -14.40
C ASN A 162 -13.19 -13.06 -14.82
N LEU A 163 -12.00 -13.68 -14.90
CA LEU A 163 -11.88 -15.12 -15.19
C LEU A 163 -12.58 -15.98 -14.13
N VAL A 164 -12.34 -15.66 -12.86
CA VAL A 164 -12.92 -16.40 -11.72
C VAL A 164 -14.45 -16.31 -11.74
N ARG A 165 -14.99 -15.10 -11.90
CA ARG A 165 -16.45 -14.87 -11.99
C ARG A 165 -17.07 -15.60 -13.16
N ASP A 166 -16.40 -15.60 -14.31
CA ASP A 166 -16.89 -16.28 -15.51
C ASP A 166 -16.93 -17.80 -15.33
N ALA A 167 -15.88 -18.39 -14.76
CA ALA A 167 -15.82 -19.82 -14.47
C ALA A 167 -16.89 -20.26 -13.46
N ILE A 168 -17.08 -19.49 -12.38
CA ILE A 168 -18.13 -19.74 -11.39
C ILE A 168 -19.52 -19.68 -12.02
N GLU A 169 -19.78 -18.65 -12.83
CA GLU A 169 -21.07 -18.51 -13.51
C GLU A 169 -21.31 -19.63 -14.53
N TRP A 170 -20.25 -20.12 -15.17
CA TRP A 170 -20.33 -21.26 -16.07
C TRP A 170 -20.69 -22.54 -15.33
N ASP A 171 -19.99 -22.86 -14.24
CA ASP A 171 -20.33 -24.00 -13.38
C ASP A 171 -21.76 -23.86 -12.83
N ARG A 172 -22.19 -22.65 -12.45
CA ARG A 172 -23.56 -22.39 -11.98
C ARG A 172 -24.59 -22.78 -13.05
N LYS A 173 -24.38 -22.37 -14.31
CA LYS A 173 -25.26 -22.69 -15.45
C LYS A 173 -25.29 -24.19 -15.72
N ASP A 174 -24.14 -24.84 -15.77
CA ASP A 174 -24.01 -26.28 -16.01
C ASP A 174 -24.64 -27.14 -14.91
N ASN A 175 -24.83 -26.57 -13.71
CA ASN A 175 -25.41 -27.23 -12.54
C ASN A 175 -26.88 -26.91 -12.31
N LEU A 176 -27.51 -26.00 -13.08
CA LEU A 176 -28.90 -25.53 -12.84
C LEU A 176 -29.92 -26.67 -12.71
N ASN A 177 -29.81 -27.69 -13.56
CA ASN A 177 -30.75 -28.81 -13.62
C ASN A 177 -30.21 -30.08 -12.97
N LYS A 178 -29.10 -29.99 -12.21
CA LYS A 178 -28.45 -31.14 -11.59
C LYS A 178 -28.77 -31.21 -10.09
N PRO A 179 -29.08 -32.40 -9.55
CA PRO A 179 -29.19 -32.59 -8.11
C PRO A 179 -27.84 -32.33 -7.43
N PRO A 180 -27.81 -31.90 -6.15
CA PRO A 180 -26.57 -31.49 -5.46
C PRO A 180 -25.42 -32.49 -5.54
N ASN A 181 -25.70 -33.80 -5.49
CA ASN A 181 -24.72 -34.88 -5.57
C ASN A 181 -24.08 -35.06 -6.96
N GLN A 182 -24.64 -34.44 -8.00
CA GLN A 182 -24.12 -34.49 -9.38
C GLN A 182 -23.53 -33.14 -9.83
N ARG A 183 -23.52 -32.13 -8.95
CA ARG A 183 -22.94 -30.82 -9.26
C ARG A 183 -21.42 -30.89 -9.20
N THR A 184 -20.75 -30.23 -10.14
CA THR A 184 -19.28 -30.19 -10.23
C THR A 184 -18.79 -28.76 -10.36
N ALA A 185 -17.57 -28.48 -9.88
CA ALA A 185 -16.88 -27.19 -10.06
C ALA A 185 -15.83 -27.29 -11.19
N LYS A 186 -16.22 -27.93 -12.31
CA LYS A 186 -15.28 -28.36 -13.35
C LYS A 186 -14.53 -27.17 -13.94
N HIS A 187 -15.25 -26.10 -14.28
CA HIS A 187 -14.65 -24.94 -14.96
C HIS A 187 -13.76 -24.14 -14.02
N VAL A 188 -14.17 -24.02 -12.76
CA VAL A 188 -13.35 -23.45 -11.68
C VAL A 188 -12.07 -24.27 -11.46
N ASP A 189 -12.17 -25.60 -11.39
CA ASP A 189 -11.03 -26.51 -11.20
C ASP A 189 -10.06 -26.46 -12.39
N ASP A 190 -10.59 -26.44 -13.62
CA ASP A 190 -9.80 -26.32 -14.85
C ASP A 190 -9.04 -24.97 -14.89
N LEU A 191 -9.70 -23.86 -14.52
CA LEU A 191 -9.09 -22.55 -14.41
C LEU A 191 -7.99 -22.50 -13.33
N VAL A 192 -8.28 -22.99 -12.12
CA VAL A 192 -7.32 -23.08 -11.01
C VAL A 192 -6.11 -23.91 -11.44
N GLY A 193 -6.35 -25.07 -12.06
CA GLY A 193 -5.29 -25.92 -12.61
C GLY A 193 -4.45 -25.19 -13.67
N ALA A 194 -5.06 -24.42 -14.57
CA ALA A 194 -4.34 -23.66 -15.57
C ALA A 194 -3.47 -22.55 -14.97
N ILE A 195 -3.98 -21.82 -13.98
CA ILE A 195 -3.24 -20.79 -13.25
C ILE A 195 -2.08 -21.43 -12.48
N ASN A 196 -2.32 -22.53 -11.76
CA ASN A 196 -1.27 -23.23 -11.00
C ASN A 196 -0.15 -23.76 -11.92
N ARG A 197 -0.49 -24.24 -13.11
CA ARG A 197 0.48 -24.64 -14.14
C ARG A 197 1.33 -23.49 -14.70
N CYS A 198 1.05 -22.23 -14.37
CA CYS A 198 1.96 -21.11 -14.66
C CYS A 198 3.15 -21.06 -13.68
N GLY A 199 3.05 -21.73 -12.53
CA GLY A 199 4.03 -21.71 -11.46
C GLY A 199 3.65 -20.77 -10.30
N VAL A 200 2.35 -20.50 -10.10
CA VAL A 200 1.82 -19.77 -8.95
C VAL A 200 0.99 -20.72 -8.08
N THR A 201 0.80 -20.39 -6.80
CA THR A 201 -0.18 -21.08 -5.96
C THR A 201 -1.47 -20.26 -5.95
N PHE A 202 -2.55 -20.85 -6.45
CA PHE A 202 -3.83 -20.19 -6.60
C PHE A 202 -4.97 -21.14 -6.26
N ASN A 203 -5.91 -20.64 -5.46
CA ASN A 203 -7.14 -21.30 -5.03
C ASN A 203 -8.27 -20.29 -4.97
N ILE A 204 -9.50 -20.78 -5.12
CA ILE A 204 -10.75 -20.03 -5.00
C ILE A 204 -11.56 -20.67 -3.87
N TRP A 205 -12.18 -19.86 -3.02
CA TRP A 205 -13.02 -20.34 -1.93
C TRP A 205 -14.21 -19.41 -1.69
N GLU A 206 -15.26 -19.91 -1.02
CA GLU A 206 -16.39 -19.08 -0.61
C GLU A 206 -16.08 -18.33 0.69
N LYS A 207 -16.42 -17.04 0.75
CA LYS A 207 -16.35 -16.27 1.99
C LYS A 207 -17.43 -16.76 2.94
N MET A 208 -17.07 -16.84 4.21
CA MET A 208 -18.04 -17.05 5.27
C MET A 208 -18.67 -15.70 5.67
N ASP A 209 -19.97 -15.70 5.92
CA ASP A 209 -20.67 -14.59 6.55
C ASP A 209 -20.31 -14.50 8.06
N ALA A 210 -20.90 -13.51 8.75
CA ALA A 210 -20.66 -13.30 10.18
C ALA A 210 -21.08 -14.51 11.05
N ASP A 211 -21.99 -15.35 10.54
CA ASP A 211 -22.51 -16.53 11.21
C ASP A 211 -21.76 -17.82 10.83
N GLY A 212 -20.71 -17.71 10.00
CA GLY A 212 -19.91 -18.85 9.53
C GLY A 212 -20.54 -19.65 8.39
N ARG A 213 -21.63 -19.16 7.78
CA ARG A 213 -22.29 -19.77 6.61
C ARG A 213 -21.70 -19.24 5.31
N GLY A 214 -21.87 -19.99 4.22
CA GLY A 214 -21.46 -19.55 2.89
C GLY A 214 -22.19 -18.26 2.50
N SER A 215 -21.44 -17.21 2.19
CA SER A 215 -21.99 -15.89 1.85
C SER A 215 -22.47 -15.77 0.39
N GLY A 216 -22.26 -16.81 -0.43
CA GLY A 216 -22.43 -16.77 -1.88
C GLY A 216 -21.38 -15.92 -2.60
N ILE A 217 -20.41 -15.35 -1.88
CA ILE A 217 -19.36 -14.49 -2.43
C ILE A 217 -18.04 -15.25 -2.39
N SER A 218 -17.43 -15.49 -3.55
CA SER A 218 -16.11 -16.12 -3.61
C SER A 218 -14.98 -15.12 -3.41
N ASP A 219 -13.88 -15.59 -2.82
CA ASP A 219 -12.57 -14.95 -2.83
C ASP A 219 -11.53 -15.87 -3.48
N PHE A 220 -10.36 -15.33 -3.76
CA PHE A 220 -9.27 -16.09 -4.32
C PHE A 220 -7.92 -15.66 -3.78
N THR A 221 -6.89 -16.46 -4.08
CA THR A 221 -5.54 -16.25 -3.56
C THR A 221 -5.00 -14.88 -3.97
N SER A 222 -4.59 -14.07 -3.00
CA SER A 222 -3.94 -12.78 -3.27
C SER A 222 -2.56 -13.02 -3.88
N LEU A 223 -2.35 -12.50 -5.09
CA LEU A 223 -1.12 -12.70 -5.85
C LEU A 223 -0.14 -11.53 -5.69
N MET A 224 1.14 -11.85 -5.52
CA MET A 224 2.20 -10.87 -5.42
C MET A 224 2.60 -10.35 -6.81
N GLY A 225 3.41 -9.27 -6.86
CA GLY A 225 3.86 -8.69 -8.13
C GLY A 225 4.62 -9.66 -9.03
N SER A 226 5.43 -10.55 -8.45
CA SER A 226 6.12 -11.61 -9.20
C SER A 226 5.14 -12.59 -9.84
N ASP A 227 4.11 -12.99 -9.10
CA ASP A 227 3.11 -13.96 -9.55
C ASP A 227 2.27 -13.38 -10.69
N LYS A 228 1.85 -12.12 -10.55
CA LYS A 228 1.09 -11.42 -11.60
C LYS A 228 1.90 -11.25 -12.89
N ARG A 229 3.20 -10.93 -12.80
CA ARG A 229 4.10 -10.94 -13.96
C ARG A 229 4.18 -12.33 -14.60
N LEU A 230 4.22 -13.38 -13.80
CA LEU A 230 4.21 -14.76 -14.30
C LEU A 230 2.91 -15.10 -15.04
N LEU A 231 1.76 -14.66 -14.52
CA LEU A 231 0.47 -14.82 -15.17
C LEU A 231 0.40 -14.08 -16.50
N LEU A 232 0.76 -12.79 -16.55
CA LEU A 232 0.78 -12.00 -17.78
C LEU A 232 1.59 -12.70 -18.90
N ASN A 233 2.72 -13.30 -18.53
CA ASN A 233 3.60 -13.98 -19.48
C ASN A 233 3.11 -15.37 -19.93
N LYS A 234 2.56 -16.17 -18.99
CA LYS A 234 2.31 -17.61 -19.23
C LYS A 234 0.84 -17.99 -19.38
N LEU A 235 -0.06 -17.28 -18.71
CA LEU A 235 -1.48 -17.64 -18.66
C LEU A 235 -2.18 -17.51 -20.02
N PRO A 236 -1.90 -16.53 -20.90
CA PRO A 236 -2.61 -16.38 -22.17
C PRO A 236 -2.57 -17.62 -23.07
N LYS A 237 -1.47 -18.39 -23.01
CA LYS A 237 -1.30 -19.63 -23.78
C LYS A 237 -2.18 -20.79 -23.27
N LYS A 238 -2.74 -20.66 -22.07
CA LYS A 238 -3.55 -21.69 -21.39
C LYS A 238 -5.04 -21.33 -21.34
N LEU A 239 -5.38 -20.05 -21.45
CA LEU A 239 -6.76 -19.55 -21.36
C LEU A 239 -7.68 -20.19 -22.41
N GLY A 240 -7.18 -20.45 -23.62
CA GLY A 240 -7.95 -21.08 -24.69
C GLY A 240 -8.73 -22.34 -24.29
N ALA A 241 -8.14 -23.16 -23.41
CA ALA A 241 -8.73 -24.43 -22.98
C ALA A 241 -9.63 -24.33 -21.75
N VAL A 242 -9.65 -23.19 -21.05
CA VAL A 242 -10.32 -23.03 -19.74
C VAL A 242 -11.29 -21.86 -19.69
N THR A 243 -11.57 -21.25 -20.84
CA THR A 243 -12.55 -20.18 -21.01
C THR A 243 -13.64 -20.64 -21.96
N ARG A 244 -14.84 -20.08 -21.84
CA ARG A 244 -15.95 -20.40 -22.74
C ARG A 244 -15.58 -20.13 -24.20
N PRO A 245 -15.93 -21.04 -25.14
CA PRO A 245 -15.55 -20.91 -26.55
C PRO A 245 -15.94 -19.56 -27.17
N GLU A 246 -17.10 -19.01 -26.78
CA GLU A 246 -17.65 -17.78 -27.39
C GLU A 246 -16.86 -16.51 -27.02
N ILE A 247 -16.10 -16.53 -25.93
CA ILE A 247 -15.32 -15.37 -25.45
C ILE A 247 -13.81 -15.62 -25.45
N SER A 248 -13.39 -16.87 -25.68
CA SER A 248 -12.03 -17.34 -25.43
C SER A 248 -10.97 -16.53 -26.17
N GLU A 249 -11.16 -16.33 -27.48
CA GLU A 249 -10.22 -15.57 -28.31
C GLU A 249 -10.05 -14.14 -27.80
N THR A 250 -11.17 -13.47 -27.50
CA THR A 250 -11.19 -12.11 -26.95
C THR A 250 -10.48 -12.03 -25.61
N VAL A 251 -10.72 -12.99 -24.70
CA VAL A 251 -10.07 -13.05 -23.39
C VAL A 251 -8.55 -13.23 -23.54
N VAL A 252 -8.11 -14.16 -24.40
CA VAL A 252 -6.68 -14.36 -24.70
C VAL A 252 -6.05 -13.07 -25.24
N LYS A 253 -6.74 -12.38 -26.14
CA LYS A 253 -6.29 -11.13 -26.76
C LYS A 253 -6.15 -10.01 -25.73
N ILE A 254 -7.12 -9.84 -24.83
CA ILE A 254 -7.09 -8.83 -23.74
C ILE A 254 -5.84 -9.00 -22.88
N TRP A 255 -5.50 -10.22 -22.47
CA TRP A 255 -4.32 -10.46 -21.63
C TRP A 255 -3.00 -10.21 -22.37
N LYS A 256 -2.91 -10.62 -23.65
CA LYS A 256 -1.73 -10.36 -24.49
C LYS A 256 -1.52 -8.86 -24.71
N GLU A 257 -2.56 -8.16 -25.15
CA GLU A 257 -2.48 -6.73 -25.44
C GLU A 257 -2.20 -5.90 -24.19
N PHE A 258 -2.72 -6.30 -23.02
CA PHE A 258 -2.36 -5.66 -21.75
C PHE A 258 -0.87 -5.82 -21.42
N THR A 259 -0.31 -7.01 -21.66
CA THR A 259 1.12 -7.27 -21.46
C THR A 259 1.96 -6.36 -22.36
N GLU A 260 1.56 -6.20 -23.63
CA GLU A 260 2.22 -5.30 -24.57
C GLU A 260 2.08 -3.82 -24.16
N LEU A 261 0.91 -3.39 -23.66
CA LEU A 261 0.71 -2.05 -23.10
C LEU A 261 1.62 -1.81 -21.91
N TYR A 262 1.74 -2.79 -21.02
CA TYR A 262 2.61 -2.71 -19.86
C TYR A 262 4.10 -2.61 -20.23
N VAL A 263 4.53 -3.24 -21.33
CA VAL A 263 5.88 -3.04 -21.88
C VAL A 263 6.03 -1.60 -22.40
N LEU A 264 5.05 -1.06 -23.13
CA LEU A 264 5.10 0.31 -23.65
C LEU A 264 5.14 1.38 -22.54
N LEU A 265 4.50 1.13 -21.39
CA LEU A 265 4.60 2.00 -20.21
C LEU A 265 6.05 2.22 -19.76
N GLY A 266 6.88 1.20 -19.93
CA GLY A 266 8.30 1.22 -19.58
C GLY A 266 9.20 1.91 -20.62
N THR A 267 8.64 2.49 -21.69
CA THR A 267 9.43 3.17 -22.72
C THR A 267 10.11 4.40 -22.16
N GLU A 268 11.42 4.46 -22.30
CA GLU A 268 12.24 5.62 -21.94
C GLU A 268 12.26 6.63 -23.08
N ASN A 269 12.16 7.92 -22.73
CA ASN A 269 12.18 9.06 -23.64
C ASN A 269 11.26 8.87 -24.88
N PRO A 270 9.96 8.57 -24.67
CA PRO A 270 9.03 8.31 -25.76
C PRO A 270 8.84 9.57 -26.62
N SER A 271 8.83 9.39 -27.94
CA SER A 271 8.46 10.46 -28.88
C SER A 271 6.97 10.74 -28.83
N SER A 272 6.52 11.87 -29.40
CA SER A 272 5.09 12.17 -29.54
C SER A 272 4.32 11.08 -30.32
N GLY A 273 4.99 10.43 -31.26
CA GLY A 273 4.45 9.27 -32.00
C GLY A 273 4.26 8.05 -31.11
N ASP A 274 5.21 7.76 -30.22
CA ASP A 274 5.11 6.66 -29.24
C ASP A 274 3.97 6.89 -28.25
N ILE A 275 3.81 8.14 -27.78
CA ILE A 275 2.74 8.53 -26.86
C ILE A 275 1.37 8.37 -27.53
N THR A 276 1.25 8.79 -28.78
CA THR A 276 0.01 8.63 -29.56
C THR A 276 -0.32 7.16 -29.80
N LYS A 277 0.68 6.35 -30.16
CA LYS A 277 0.54 4.90 -30.33
C LYS A 277 0.11 4.22 -29.02
N TYR A 278 0.72 4.60 -27.90
CA TYR A 278 0.33 4.11 -26.58
C TYR A 278 -1.14 4.46 -26.27
N PHE A 279 -1.54 5.72 -26.46
CA PHE A 279 -2.92 6.17 -26.23
C PHE A 279 -3.93 5.38 -27.08
N GLN A 280 -3.67 5.23 -28.38
CA GLN A 280 -4.54 4.47 -29.30
C GLN A 280 -4.66 3.00 -28.88
N LYS A 281 -3.55 2.38 -28.44
CA LYS A 281 -3.55 1.00 -27.98
C LYS A 281 -4.31 0.84 -26.67
N ALA A 282 -4.11 1.75 -25.70
CA ALA A 282 -4.80 1.71 -24.41
C ALA A 282 -6.31 1.92 -24.58
N THR A 283 -6.70 2.83 -25.48
CA THR A 283 -8.10 3.08 -25.87
C THR A 283 -8.73 1.84 -26.50
N SER A 284 -8.05 1.24 -27.48
CA SER A 284 -8.51 0.01 -28.15
C SER A 284 -8.64 -1.16 -27.18
N TRP A 285 -7.73 -1.27 -26.21
CA TRP A 285 -7.76 -2.32 -25.19
C TRP A 285 -8.98 -2.22 -24.27
N ILE A 286 -9.33 -1.01 -23.80
CA ILE A 286 -10.56 -0.82 -23.01
C ILE A 286 -11.80 -1.13 -23.86
N ARG A 287 -11.83 -0.70 -25.13
CA ARG A 287 -12.94 -1.04 -26.05
C ARG A 287 -13.07 -2.55 -26.22
N LEU A 288 -11.95 -3.26 -26.38
CA LEU A 288 -11.93 -4.73 -26.48
C LEU A 288 -12.49 -5.38 -25.20
N LEU A 289 -12.07 -4.91 -24.02
CA LEU A 289 -12.61 -5.38 -22.73
C LEU A 289 -14.13 -5.20 -22.67
N LEU A 290 -14.64 -4.05 -23.10
CA LEU A 290 -16.07 -3.74 -23.08
C LEU A 290 -16.90 -4.57 -24.09
N THR A 291 -16.28 -5.18 -25.11
CA THR A 291 -17.00 -6.13 -26.00
C THR A 291 -17.47 -7.40 -25.28
N LEU A 292 -16.88 -7.69 -24.11
CA LEU A 292 -17.31 -8.78 -23.24
C LEU A 292 -18.45 -8.38 -22.29
N SER A 293 -18.84 -7.10 -22.25
CA SER A 293 -19.98 -6.64 -21.45
C SER A 293 -21.26 -7.38 -21.85
N GLY A 294 -21.99 -7.93 -20.88
CA GLY A 294 -23.17 -8.76 -21.10
C GLY A 294 -22.88 -10.19 -21.59
N LYS A 295 -21.66 -10.49 -22.05
CA LYS A 295 -21.23 -11.84 -22.44
C LYS A 295 -20.50 -12.55 -21.32
N ALA A 296 -19.63 -11.86 -20.60
CA ALA A 296 -18.82 -12.36 -19.49
C ALA A 296 -19.01 -11.50 -18.24
N MET A 297 -19.12 -12.16 -17.09
CA MET A 297 -19.32 -11.47 -15.81
C MET A 297 -18.09 -10.62 -15.45
N GLY A 298 -18.32 -9.40 -14.97
CA GLY A 298 -17.25 -8.52 -14.49
C GLY A 298 -16.59 -7.64 -15.56
N CYS A 299 -17.07 -7.69 -16.81
CA CYS A 299 -16.61 -6.85 -17.92
C CYS A 299 -17.54 -5.67 -18.24
N GLU A 300 -18.47 -5.35 -17.33
CA GLU A 300 -19.46 -4.28 -17.53
C GLU A 300 -18.82 -2.89 -17.48
N SER A 301 -19.48 -1.89 -18.08
CA SER A 301 -18.98 -0.51 -18.14
C SER A 301 -18.62 0.09 -16.76
N GLY A 302 -19.36 -0.26 -15.71
CA GLY A 302 -19.09 0.17 -14.33
C GLY A 302 -17.81 -0.42 -13.71
N ARG A 303 -17.13 -1.35 -14.39
CA ARG A 303 -15.92 -2.02 -13.92
C ARG A 303 -14.64 -1.34 -14.39
N VAL A 304 -14.74 -0.32 -15.24
CA VAL A 304 -13.60 0.51 -15.64
C VAL A 304 -13.11 1.30 -14.43
N THR A 305 -11.97 0.87 -13.89
CA THR A 305 -11.40 1.41 -12.64
C THR A 305 -10.74 2.78 -12.84
N PRO A 306 -10.45 3.53 -11.76
CA PRO A 306 -9.63 4.74 -11.86
C PRO A 306 -8.26 4.48 -12.49
N TYR A 307 -7.64 3.33 -12.21
CA TYR A 307 -6.37 2.93 -12.84
C TYR A 307 -6.50 2.76 -14.35
N MET A 308 -7.57 2.11 -14.83
CA MET A 308 -7.83 1.95 -16.26
C MET A 308 -8.09 3.30 -16.95
N HIS A 309 -8.88 4.17 -16.33
CA HIS A 309 -9.11 5.51 -16.82
C HIS A 309 -7.81 6.33 -16.89
N ALA A 310 -7.01 6.30 -15.81
CA ALA A 310 -5.74 7.01 -15.77
C ALA A 310 -4.71 6.44 -16.76
N MET A 311 -4.69 5.12 -16.96
CA MET A 311 -3.86 4.45 -17.96
C MET A 311 -4.10 5.00 -19.37
N VAL A 312 -5.35 5.34 -19.70
CA VAL A 312 -5.71 5.87 -21.02
C VAL A 312 -5.48 7.38 -21.09
N TYR A 313 -6.02 8.17 -20.15
CA TYR A 313 -6.12 9.63 -20.32
C TYR A 313 -5.11 10.46 -19.53
N HIS A 314 -4.38 9.87 -18.58
CA HIS A 314 -3.43 10.62 -17.74
C HIS A 314 -1.98 10.14 -17.91
N VAL A 315 -1.76 8.85 -18.10
CA VAL A 315 -0.43 8.30 -18.40
C VAL A 315 0.25 8.93 -19.62
N PRO A 316 -0.42 9.20 -20.76
CA PRO A 316 0.23 9.86 -21.89
C PRO A 316 0.88 11.21 -21.52
N ARG A 317 0.23 11.96 -20.62
CA ARG A 317 0.76 13.22 -20.09
C ARG A 317 2.00 13.02 -19.22
N PHE A 318 2.04 11.94 -18.44
CA PHE A 318 3.22 11.57 -17.64
C PHE A 318 4.38 11.13 -18.53
N MET A 319 4.09 10.39 -19.61
CA MET A 319 5.08 9.99 -20.60
C MET A 319 5.73 11.22 -21.28
N GLU A 320 4.91 12.22 -21.62
CA GLU A 320 5.36 13.49 -22.20
C GLU A 320 6.25 14.28 -21.21
N LYS A 321 5.76 14.52 -19.99
CA LYS A 321 6.44 15.40 -19.02
C LYS A 321 7.71 14.78 -18.44
N GLY A 322 7.66 13.49 -18.12
CA GLY A 322 8.76 12.80 -17.43
C GLY A 322 9.77 12.12 -18.36
N LYS A 323 9.55 12.21 -19.69
CA LYS A 323 10.27 11.43 -20.70
C LYS A 323 10.18 9.92 -20.41
N GLY A 324 8.96 9.44 -20.12
CA GLY A 324 8.64 8.06 -19.74
C GLY A 324 8.12 7.93 -18.30
N VAL A 325 7.22 6.98 -18.04
CA VAL A 325 6.64 6.76 -16.70
C VAL A 325 7.70 6.21 -15.74
N ARG A 326 8.50 5.25 -16.20
CA ARG A 326 9.66 4.73 -15.45
C ARG A 326 10.70 5.79 -15.22
N ASN A 327 11.08 6.57 -16.24
CA ASN A 327 12.03 7.67 -16.06
C ASN A 327 11.55 8.74 -15.09
N SER A 328 10.24 8.93 -14.97
CA SER A 328 9.65 9.78 -13.93
C SER A 328 9.86 9.22 -12.53
N LEU A 329 10.07 7.92 -12.34
CA LEU A 329 10.22 7.29 -11.02
C LEU A 329 11.66 6.80 -10.76
N ASP A 330 12.41 6.49 -11.82
CA ASP A 330 13.71 5.80 -11.83
C ASP A 330 14.90 6.73 -12.04
N LYS A 331 14.73 8.03 -12.33
CA LYS A 331 15.86 8.99 -12.39
C LYS A 331 16.54 9.26 -11.03
N ILE A 332 16.07 8.63 -9.95
CA ILE A 332 16.78 8.53 -8.66
C ILE A 332 17.65 7.25 -8.57
N LEU A 333 17.43 6.26 -9.44
CA LEU A 333 17.87 4.88 -9.25
C LEU A 333 19.11 4.46 -10.05
N ILE A 334 19.83 5.36 -10.74
CA ILE A 334 21.10 5.00 -11.38
C ILE A 334 22.23 4.95 -10.34
N ASN A 335 22.21 3.88 -9.54
CA ASN A 335 23.36 3.09 -9.11
C ASN A 335 22.82 1.89 -8.30
N GLN A 336 22.26 0.90 -9.01
CA GLN A 336 21.80 -0.37 -8.44
C GLN A 336 22.75 -1.54 -8.76
N ASP A 337 24.06 -1.29 -8.77
CA ASP A 337 25.08 -2.35 -8.75
C ASP A 337 25.76 -2.43 -7.38
N SER A 338 24.96 -2.54 -6.33
CA SER A 338 25.40 -3.16 -5.08
C SER A 338 24.21 -3.65 -4.29
N THR A 339 24.25 -4.93 -3.92
CA THR A 339 23.31 -5.53 -2.99
C THR A 339 23.32 -4.75 -1.68
N PHE A 340 22.25 -3.98 -1.44
CA PHE A 340 22.05 -3.09 -0.30
C PHE A 340 23.04 -1.92 -0.23
N LEU A 341 22.46 -0.71 -0.21
CA LEU A 341 23.06 0.58 0.17
C LEU A 341 23.65 1.42 -0.95
N SER A 342 22.82 2.35 -1.40
CA SER A 342 23.23 3.74 -1.57
C SER A 342 22.00 4.59 -1.88
N ILE A 343 21.62 5.49 -0.97
CA ILE A 343 20.90 6.70 -1.38
C ILE A 343 21.99 7.59 -1.99
N THR A 344 22.31 7.34 -3.25
CA THR A 344 23.37 8.04 -3.97
C THR A 344 22.90 9.46 -4.29
N MET A 345 23.64 10.46 -3.81
CA MET A 345 23.61 11.82 -4.38
C MET A 345 24.00 11.74 -5.85
N ILE A 346 23.03 11.93 -6.75
CA ILE A 346 23.32 12.18 -8.17
C ILE A 346 23.66 13.67 -8.32
N TYR A 347 24.96 13.98 -8.32
CA TYR A 347 25.48 15.12 -9.07
C TYR A 347 25.53 14.70 -10.54
N SER A 348 24.42 14.85 -11.25
CA SER A 348 24.42 14.73 -12.71
C SER A 348 24.78 16.08 -13.31
N LYS A 349 25.80 16.08 -14.16
CA LYS A 349 26.32 17.20 -14.95
C LYS A 349 25.35 17.63 -16.08
N LEU A 350 24.04 17.49 -15.86
CA LEU A 350 22.96 17.89 -16.75
C LEU A 350 21.93 18.65 -15.89
N SER A 351 21.66 19.88 -16.28
CA SER A 351 20.73 20.84 -15.68
C SER A 351 19.45 20.24 -15.06
N GLY A 352 19.44 20.07 -13.73
CA GLY A 352 18.23 19.83 -12.91
C GLY A 352 18.36 18.66 -11.93
N ILE A 353 18.18 18.92 -10.63
CA ILE A 353 18.05 17.88 -9.58
C ILE A 353 16.55 17.67 -9.32
N PHE A 354 16.12 16.41 -9.27
CA PHE A 354 14.72 16.03 -9.02
C PHE A 354 14.54 15.48 -7.61
N ALA A 355 13.46 15.86 -6.90
CA ALA A 355 13.12 15.33 -5.58
C ALA A 355 11.78 14.56 -5.63
N PHE A 356 11.74 13.36 -5.05
CA PHE A 356 10.55 12.49 -5.06
C PHE A 356 10.17 11.99 -3.67
N LEU A 357 8.87 11.81 -3.47
CA LEU A 357 8.27 11.10 -2.34
C LEU A 357 7.76 9.74 -2.85
N LEU A 358 8.29 8.63 -2.32
CA LEU A 358 7.91 7.27 -2.73
C LEU A 358 7.62 6.38 -1.51
N SER A 359 6.54 5.60 -1.57
CA SER A 359 6.32 4.43 -0.71
C SER A 359 6.90 3.19 -1.40
N PHE A 360 8.00 2.64 -0.88
CA PHE A 360 8.70 1.52 -1.53
C PHE A 360 8.43 0.18 -0.79
N GLU A 361 7.79 -0.78 -1.46
CA GLU A 361 7.46 -2.09 -0.87
C GLU A 361 8.71 -2.87 -0.41
N LYS A 362 9.81 -2.83 -1.18
CA LYS A 362 11.08 -3.47 -0.79
C LYS A 362 11.65 -2.87 0.50
N LEU A 363 11.51 -1.55 0.69
CA LEU A 363 11.97 -0.87 1.90
C LEU A 363 11.11 -1.30 3.10
N ASN A 364 9.80 -1.50 2.92
CA ASN A 364 8.93 -2.04 3.97
C ASN A 364 9.39 -3.43 4.46
N ASP A 365 9.84 -4.31 3.56
CA ASP A 365 10.36 -5.62 3.94
C ASP A 365 11.68 -5.52 4.71
N VAL A 366 12.55 -4.58 4.36
CA VAL A 366 13.78 -4.28 5.11
C VAL A 366 13.45 -3.74 6.50
N CYS A 367 12.56 -2.75 6.59
CA CYS A 367 12.08 -2.19 7.86
C CYS A 367 11.47 -3.28 8.75
N ARG A 368 10.64 -4.16 8.16
CA ARG A 368 10.05 -5.30 8.87
C ARG A 368 11.12 -6.27 9.36
N ARG A 369 12.11 -6.61 8.53
CA ARG A 369 13.22 -7.51 8.90
C ARG A 369 14.05 -6.95 10.04
N VAL A 370 14.41 -5.67 9.98
CA VAL A 370 15.15 -4.96 11.03
C VAL A 370 14.34 -4.92 12.32
N ARG A 371 13.06 -4.57 12.25
CA ARG A 371 12.17 -4.59 13.41
C ARG A 371 12.04 -5.97 14.06
N LEU A 372 11.95 -7.03 13.26
CA LEU A 372 11.74 -8.38 13.75
C LEU A 372 13.01 -8.98 14.34
N HIS A 373 14.18 -8.72 13.73
CA HIS A 373 15.42 -9.46 14.03
C HIS A 373 16.53 -8.61 14.64
N ARG A 374 16.49 -7.27 14.49
CA ARG A 374 17.60 -6.37 14.85
C ARG A 374 17.20 -5.24 15.81
N SER A 375 15.89 -5.02 16.03
CA SER A 375 15.36 -4.04 16.98
C SER A 375 15.08 -4.69 18.34
N ASN A 376 15.30 -3.93 19.41
CA ASN A 376 14.89 -4.32 20.77
C ASN A 376 13.39 -4.03 21.03
N LYS A 377 12.68 -3.53 20.01
CA LYS A 377 11.25 -3.20 19.97
C LYS A 377 10.82 -2.07 20.94
N CYS A 378 11.77 -1.36 21.56
CA CYS A 378 11.49 -0.22 22.41
C CYS A 378 11.12 1.02 21.58
N ASP A 379 11.90 1.29 20.53
CA ASP A 379 11.62 2.31 19.51
C ASP A 379 11.97 1.73 18.14
N ALA A 380 11.06 0.92 17.61
CA ALA A 380 11.29 0.13 16.41
C ALA A 380 11.60 0.97 15.18
N ALA A 381 11.14 2.22 15.13
CA ALA A 381 11.41 3.07 13.98
C ALA A 381 12.77 3.73 14.07
N LYS A 382 13.12 4.30 15.23
CA LYS A 382 14.49 4.76 15.47
C LYS A 382 15.50 3.64 15.22
N ASP A 383 15.21 2.42 15.69
CA ASP A 383 16.06 1.26 15.44
C ASP A 383 16.19 0.93 13.95
N VAL A 384 15.09 0.98 13.19
CA VAL A 384 15.10 0.77 11.73
C VAL A 384 16.03 1.76 11.04
N LEU A 385 15.94 3.03 11.42
CA LEU A 385 16.72 4.12 10.82
C LEU A 385 18.20 4.05 11.21
N LEU A 386 18.49 3.83 12.49
CA LEU A 386 19.85 3.68 12.99
C LEU A 386 20.54 2.44 12.41
N VAL A 387 19.83 1.32 12.30
CA VAL A 387 20.37 0.11 11.67
C VAL A 387 20.58 0.35 10.18
N GLY A 388 19.66 1.04 9.49
CA GLY A 388 19.84 1.46 8.11
C GLY A 388 21.12 2.27 7.91
N LYS A 389 21.31 3.34 8.69
CA LYS A 389 22.51 4.21 8.62
C LYS A 389 23.80 3.46 8.97
N ARG A 390 23.75 2.55 9.95
CA ARG A 390 24.91 1.72 10.31
C ARG A 390 25.29 0.77 9.18
N MET A 391 24.30 0.16 8.53
CA MET A 391 24.60 -0.71 7.40
C MET A 391 25.24 0.10 6.27
N GLU A 392 24.77 1.33 5.99
CA GLU A 392 25.34 2.24 4.99
C GLU A 392 26.81 2.54 5.25
N HIS A 393 27.13 2.93 6.49
CA HIS A 393 28.49 3.25 6.87
C HIS A 393 29.43 2.02 6.83
N LEU A 394 28.88 0.81 6.86
CA LEU A 394 29.62 -0.45 6.87
C LEU A 394 29.51 -1.21 5.54
N ALA A 395 29.01 -0.57 4.47
CA ALA A 395 28.78 -1.22 3.18
C ALA A 395 30.09 -1.82 2.60
N ASP A 396 31.19 -1.10 2.77
CA ASP A 396 32.52 -1.49 2.26
C ASP A 396 33.39 -2.20 3.32
N CYS A 397 32.79 -2.61 4.44
CA CYS A 397 33.51 -3.19 5.58
C CYS A 397 33.18 -4.67 5.77
N GLU A 398 34.18 -5.55 5.67
CA GLU A 398 34.02 -6.94 6.09
C GLU A 398 34.12 -7.10 7.61
N ARG A 399 33.21 -7.87 8.19
CA ARG A 399 33.15 -8.07 9.63
C ARG A 399 34.19 -9.11 10.07
N GLY A 400 35.29 -8.66 10.67
CA GLY A 400 36.20 -9.52 11.41
C GLY A 400 35.52 -10.20 12.61
N VAL A 401 35.90 -11.45 12.91
CA VAL A 401 35.48 -12.16 14.12
C VAL A 401 36.05 -11.42 15.32
N ARG A 402 35.19 -10.82 16.13
CA ARG A 402 35.61 -10.07 17.32
C ARG A 402 35.81 -11.04 18.48
N GLU A 403 37.02 -11.10 19.03
CA GLU A 403 37.24 -11.75 20.33
C GLU A 403 36.43 -11.01 21.41
N TYR A 404 35.41 -11.68 21.94
CA TYR A 404 34.55 -11.12 22.97
C TYR A 404 35.02 -11.59 24.35
N LYS A 405 35.68 -10.70 25.10
CA LYS A 405 35.91 -10.86 26.54
C LYS A 405 34.84 -10.10 27.31
N LYS A 406 34.03 -10.79 28.12
CA LYS A 406 33.10 -10.17 29.08
C LYS A 406 33.90 -9.43 30.15
N GLN A 407 34.05 -8.12 30.01
CA GLN A 407 34.83 -7.30 30.94
C GLN A 407 34.05 -6.84 32.19
N TYR A 408 32.71 -6.85 32.14
CA TYR A 408 31.86 -6.34 33.23
C TYR A 408 30.76 -7.35 33.58
N LEU A 409 31.09 -8.36 34.39
CA LEU A 409 30.15 -9.41 34.82
C LEU A 409 28.93 -8.81 35.55
N ASP A 410 29.18 -7.91 36.50
CA ASP A 410 28.13 -7.28 37.32
C ASP A 410 27.08 -6.51 36.50
N TYR A 411 27.51 -5.85 35.42
CA TYR A 411 26.59 -5.17 34.50
C TYR A 411 25.61 -6.15 33.86
N TRP A 412 26.09 -7.30 33.41
CA TRP A 412 25.26 -8.30 32.73
C TRP A 412 24.39 -9.11 33.69
N GLU A 413 24.79 -9.23 34.96
CA GLU A 413 24.07 -10.02 35.96
C GLU A 413 22.95 -9.24 36.64
N GLU A 414 23.24 -8.01 37.10
CA GLU A 414 22.31 -7.23 37.91
C GLU A 414 21.98 -5.87 37.30
N SER A 415 22.99 -5.09 36.89
CA SER A 415 22.78 -3.68 36.52
C SER A 415 21.95 -3.51 35.24
N ILE A 416 22.04 -4.45 34.29
CA ILE A 416 21.24 -4.41 33.06
C ILE A 416 19.76 -4.69 33.35
N LYS A 417 19.44 -5.52 34.35
CA LYS A 417 18.06 -5.81 34.75
C LYS A 417 17.44 -4.58 35.38
N GLU A 418 18.17 -3.91 36.27
CA GLU A 418 17.72 -2.65 36.87
C GLU A 418 17.59 -1.51 35.86
N SER A 419 18.61 -1.30 35.01
CA SER A 419 18.60 -0.22 34.01
C SER A 419 17.44 -0.38 33.02
N ARG A 420 17.14 -1.63 32.62
CA ARG A 420 15.99 -1.91 31.75
C ARG A 420 14.65 -1.78 32.48
N ALA A 421 14.58 -2.08 33.77
CA ALA A 421 13.38 -1.89 34.58
C ALA A 421 13.05 -0.41 34.79
N LYS A 422 14.08 0.46 34.90
CA LYS A 422 13.95 1.90 35.12
C LYS A 422 13.70 2.72 33.83
N ARG A 423 13.87 2.14 32.63
CA ARG A 423 13.66 2.83 31.34
C ARG A 423 12.19 2.81 30.90
N HIS A 424 11.59 3.98 30.70
CA HIS A 424 10.26 4.12 30.12
C HIS A 424 10.21 3.59 28.67
N ARG A 425 9.18 2.78 28.36
CA ARG A 425 8.89 2.37 26.97
C ARG A 425 8.15 3.50 26.28
N ALA A 426 8.76 4.11 25.27
CA ALA A 426 8.17 5.23 24.52
C ALA A 426 6.86 4.90 23.77
N CYS A 427 6.44 3.64 23.69
CA CYS A 427 5.34 3.21 22.83
C CYS A 427 4.18 2.47 23.53
N MET A 428 4.05 2.55 24.84
CA MET A 428 2.76 2.34 25.50
C MET A 428 2.66 3.44 26.54
N GLN A 429 1.73 4.37 26.37
CA GLN A 429 1.37 5.21 27.51
C GLN A 429 0.93 4.26 28.63
N PRO A 430 1.52 4.32 29.83
CA PRO A 430 0.94 3.66 30.98
C PRO A 430 -0.45 4.28 31.18
N ALA A 431 -1.49 3.46 31.29
CA ALA A 431 -2.71 3.93 31.90
C ALA A 431 -2.35 4.45 33.29
N GLU A 432 -2.76 5.66 33.64
CA GLU A 432 -2.63 6.19 34.99
C GLU A 432 -3.49 5.30 35.91
N VAL A 433 -2.84 4.31 36.53
CA VAL A 433 -3.47 3.50 37.57
C VAL A 433 -3.38 4.30 38.85
N GLY A 434 -4.54 4.80 39.31
CA GLY A 434 -4.67 5.51 40.58
C GLY A 434 -3.98 4.76 41.72
N HIS A 435 -3.09 5.47 42.42
CA HIS A 435 -2.22 4.93 43.47
C HIS A 435 -2.98 4.29 44.65
N LEU A 436 -4.26 4.61 44.83
CA LEU A 436 -5.03 4.19 46.02
C LEU A 436 -5.36 2.68 46.09
N GLY A 437 -5.33 1.93 44.98
CA GLY A 437 -5.74 0.52 44.97
C GLY A 437 -4.63 -0.50 45.25
N PHE A 438 -3.36 -0.11 45.12
CA PHE A 438 -2.24 -1.07 45.10
C PHE A 438 -1.78 -1.49 46.50
N GLU A 439 -1.94 -0.62 47.51
CA GLU A 439 -1.51 -0.88 48.88
C GLU A 439 -2.40 -1.92 49.59
N MET A 440 -3.73 -1.87 49.42
CA MET A 440 -4.65 -2.87 50.01
C MET A 440 -4.47 -4.28 49.43
N LEU A 441 -3.91 -4.40 48.21
CA LEU A 441 -3.72 -5.68 47.54
C LEU A 441 -2.30 -6.25 47.70
N SER A 442 -1.41 -5.56 48.42
CA SER A 442 -0.03 -5.98 48.67
C SER A 442 0.06 -7.41 49.24
N ASN A 443 -0.84 -7.74 50.18
CA ASN A 443 -0.80 -8.95 51.01
C ASN A 443 -1.47 -10.21 50.43
N PHE A 444 -2.25 -10.13 49.35
CA PHE A 444 -2.89 -11.33 48.79
C PHE A 444 -1.90 -12.23 48.05
N THR A 445 -2.09 -13.55 48.19
CA THR A 445 -1.39 -14.58 47.41
C THR A 445 -1.94 -14.68 45.99
N VAL A 446 -1.22 -15.38 45.09
CA VAL A 446 -1.61 -15.52 43.68
C VAL A 446 -2.96 -16.24 43.54
N ASP A 447 -3.24 -17.23 44.39
CA ASP A 447 -4.46 -18.03 44.30
C ASP A 447 -5.68 -17.27 44.82
N GLU A 448 -5.52 -16.44 45.86
CA GLU A 448 -6.58 -15.55 46.34
C GLU A 448 -6.98 -14.51 45.28
N ILE A 449 -6.01 -13.94 44.56
CA ILE A 449 -6.29 -12.99 43.47
C ILE A 449 -7.05 -13.68 42.33
N LYS A 450 -6.66 -14.90 41.96
CA LYS A 450 -7.38 -15.68 40.94
C LYS A 450 -8.79 -16.07 41.38
N LEU A 451 -8.97 -16.42 42.67
CA LEU A 451 -10.27 -16.75 43.22
C LEU A 451 -11.22 -15.55 43.17
N ARG A 452 -10.73 -14.36 43.54
CA ARG A 452 -11.51 -13.10 43.42
C ARG A 452 -11.86 -12.76 41.98
N LEU A 453 -10.91 -12.89 41.04
CA LEU A 453 -11.19 -12.71 39.60
C LEU A 453 -12.26 -13.69 39.11
N LYS A 454 -12.24 -14.94 39.58
CA LYS A 454 -13.25 -15.96 39.26
C LYS A 454 -14.64 -15.59 39.79
N HIS A 455 -14.74 -15.07 41.02
CA HIS A 455 -16.01 -14.55 41.57
C HIS A 455 -16.53 -13.35 40.76
N LEU A 456 -15.63 -12.53 40.20
CA LEU A 456 -15.99 -11.45 39.28
C LEU A 456 -16.31 -11.92 37.85
N ARG A 457 -16.31 -13.25 37.61
CA ARG A 457 -16.52 -13.93 36.31
C ARG A 457 -15.42 -13.63 35.26
N VAL A 458 -14.23 -13.25 35.69
CA VAL A 458 -13.08 -13.04 34.81
C VAL A 458 -12.16 -14.27 34.84
N GLN A 459 -12.08 -14.98 33.72
CA GLN A 459 -11.10 -16.06 33.56
C GLN A 459 -9.74 -15.50 33.13
N THR A 460 -8.66 -15.98 33.76
CA THR A 460 -7.30 -15.53 33.47
C THR A 460 -6.33 -16.69 33.34
N ARG A 461 -5.40 -16.58 32.39
CA ARG A 461 -4.26 -17.51 32.21
C ARG A 461 -2.96 -16.96 32.80
N TYR A 462 -2.99 -15.75 33.39
CA TYR A 462 -1.80 -15.13 33.95
C TYR A 462 -1.32 -15.90 35.19
N ARG A 463 0.01 -16.10 35.26
CA ARG A 463 0.69 -16.72 36.41
C ARG A 463 1.45 -15.72 37.27
N CYS A 464 1.78 -14.55 36.69
CA CYS A 464 2.55 -13.51 37.37
C CYS A 464 1.66 -12.69 38.32
N LYS A 465 2.06 -12.60 39.60
CA LYS A 465 1.35 -11.85 40.65
C LYS A 465 1.08 -10.40 40.24
N LYS A 466 2.06 -9.71 39.64
CA LYS A 466 1.92 -8.30 39.21
C LYS A 466 0.80 -8.11 38.20
N LYS A 467 0.80 -8.91 37.12
CA LYS A 467 -0.25 -8.85 36.08
C LYS A 467 -1.63 -9.24 36.58
N LEU A 468 -1.69 -10.18 37.53
CA LEU A 468 -2.95 -10.59 38.16
C LEU A 468 -3.54 -9.45 39.02
N LYS A 469 -2.69 -8.70 39.74
CA LYS A 469 -3.13 -7.51 40.48
C LYS A 469 -3.64 -6.41 39.56
N GLU A 470 -2.89 -6.09 38.50
CA GLU A 470 -3.31 -5.12 37.49
C GLU A 470 -4.67 -5.49 36.89
N LEU A 471 -4.87 -6.77 36.53
CA LEU A 471 -6.14 -7.26 36.00
C LEU A 471 -7.29 -7.11 37.02
N LEU A 472 -7.06 -7.44 38.30
CA LEU A 472 -8.08 -7.32 39.33
C LEU A 472 -8.47 -5.87 39.62
N VAL A 473 -7.50 -4.96 39.70
CA VAL A 473 -7.75 -3.52 39.92
C VAL A 473 -8.57 -2.94 38.78
N ASN A 474 -8.17 -3.20 37.52
CA ASN A 474 -8.91 -2.71 36.37
C ASN A 474 -10.33 -3.27 36.31
N THR A 475 -10.50 -4.57 36.62
CA THR A 475 -11.83 -5.21 36.64
C THR A 475 -12.76 -4.58 37.69
N LEU A 476 -12.20 -4.20 38.85
CA LEU A 476 -12.97 -3.54 39.91
C LEU A 476 -13.36 -2.12 39.50
N GLN A 477 -12.43 -1.34 38.95
CA GLN A 477 -12.69 0.01 38.43
C GLN A 477 -13.71 0.01 37.30
N ASP A 478 -13.62 -0.94 36.36
CA ASP A 478 -14.57 -1.07 35.26
C ASP A 478 -15.99 -1.37 35.76
N LYS A 479 -16.15 -2.13 36.86
CA LYS A 479 -17.45 -2.40 37.47
C LYS A 479 -17.98 -1.22 38.28
N GLU A 480 -17.11 -0.49 38.94
CA GLU A 480 -17.46 0.71 39.70
C GLU A 480 -17.95 1.82 38.75
N ASN A 481 -17.27 2.00 37.62
CA ASN A 481 -17.66 2.92 36.55
C ASN A 481 -18.92 2.49 35.79
N ALA A 482 -19.33 1.21 35.87
CA ALA A 482 -20.56 0.71 35.27
C ALA A 482 -21.78 0.79 36.20
N MET A 483 -21.58 1.14 37.48
CA MET A 483 -22.64 1.36 38.47
C MET A 483 -22.91 2.85 38.73
N LEU A 484 -22.08 3.74 38.19
CA LEU A 484 -22.32 5.18 38.04
C LEU A 484 -22.95 5.45 36.67
#